data_AF-A0A3M1SJX9-F1
#
_entry.id   AF-A0A3M1SJX9-F1
#
_cell.length_a   1.000
_cell.length_b   1.000
_cell.length_c   1.000
_cell.angle_alpha   90.00
_cell.angle_beta   90.00
_cell.angle_gamma   90.00
#
_symmetry.space_group_name_H-M   'P 1'
#
loop_
_entity.id
_entity.type
_entity.pdbx_description
1 polymer ?
#
loop_
_entity_poly.entity_id
_entity_poly.type
_entity_poly.pdbx_seq_one_letter_code
_entity_poly.pdbx_strand_id
1 'polypeptide(L)'
;VLIFFSVSANKLHNYILIAYPPISILTAISINRRLPSTNQIRSGFVVMAIFELAAIVVSPFIQREIHPFIPLGGLITLVLTILITINAGSREKLFPLIMIKALSLLLIVNFYMSAFELKVRPGEFYVMLESIYDPDKTPVFFYKKEREDLVFYAHRCISVLKNPDEVRKELDNSEEILLYVRTNDMDSLRGFNIQERIPFDDISGRNGFILEIERNKKSVNE
;
A
#
# COMPACT_ATOMS: atom_id res chain seq x y z
N VAL A 1 4.49 -9.26 -25.70
CA VAL A 1 4.36 -8.20 -24.67
C VAL A 1 4.21 -8.79 -23.28
N LEU A 2 3.09 -9.45 -22.94
CA LEU A 2 2.91 -10.05 -21.61
C LEU A 2 4.03 -11.02 -21.21
N ILE A 3 4.28 -12.07 -22.01
CA ILE A 3 5.35 -13.05 -21.74
C ILE A 3 6.72 -12.38 -21.63
N PHE A 4 7.02 -11.44 -22.52
CA PHE A 4 8.28 -10.71 -22.54
C PHE A 4 8.52 -9.94 -21.23
N PHE A 5 7.54 -9.17 -20.75
CA PHE A 5 7.64 -8.43 -19.49
C PHE A 5 7.44 -9.31 -18.24
N SER A 6 6.82 -10.49 -18.35
CA SER A 6 6.78 -11.47 -17.25
C SER A 6 8.17 -12.05 -16.95
N VAL A 7 9.04 -12.14 -17.97
CA VAL A 7 10.39 -12.72 -17.87
C VAL A 7 11.47 -11.65 -17.64
N SER A 8 11.18 -10.35 -17.76
CA SER A 8 12.18 -9.30 -17.52
C SER A 8 12.59 -9.22 -16.05
N ALA A 9 13.88 -8.93 -15.81
CA ALA A 9 14.43 -8.73 -14.47
C ALA A 9 13.80 -7.52 -13.76
N ASN A 10 13.62 -6.42 -14.49
CA ASN A 10 12.95 -5.21 -14.01
C ASN A 10 11.49 -5.22 -14.45
N LYS A 11 10.56 -5.20 -13.49
CA LYS A 11 9.12 -5.25 -13.71
C LYS A 11 8.49 -3.96 -13.21
N LEU A 12 8.17 -3.05 -14.13
CA LEU A 12 7.29 -1.93 -13.82
C LEU A 12 5.87 -2.24 -14.29
N HIS A 13 4.90 -1.90 -13.44
CA HIS A 13 3.45 -2.07 -13.66
C HIS A 13 2.98 -1.47 -15.00
N ASN A 14 3.62 -0.39 -15.44
CA ASN A 14 3.22 0.35 -16.64
C ASN A 14 3.56 -0.41 -17.94
N TYR A 15 4.44 -1.40 -17.89
CA TYR A 15 4.88 -2.13 -19.09
C TYR A 15 3.79 -3.00 -19.72
N ILE A 16 2.81 -3.43 -18.94
CA ILE A 16 1.68 -4.22 -19.44
C ILE A 16 0.55 -3.35 -20.03
N LEU A 17 0.60 -2.02 -19.86
CA LEU A 17 -0.51 -1.14 -20.26
C LEU A 17 -0.82 -1.23 -21.77
N ILE A 18 0.23 -1.39 -22.59
CA ILE A 18 0.12 -1.52 -24.05
C ILE A 18 -0.67 -2.78 -24.44
N ALA A 19 -0.71 -3.80 -23.58
CA ALA A 19 -1.46 -5.03 -23.85
C ALA A 19 -2.97 -4.89 -23.62
N TYR A 20 -3.45 -3.87 -22.89
CA TYR A 20 -4.88 -3.76 -22.57
C TYR A 20 -5.78 -3.57 -23.81
N PRO A 21 -5.53 -2.62 -24.73
CA PRO A 21 -6.40 -2.45 -25.90
C PRO A 21 -6.59 -3.71 -26.76
N PRO A 22 -5.53 -4.43 -27.18
CA PRO A 22 -5.71 -5.64 -27.98
C PRO A 22 -6.40 -6.77 -27.19
N ILE A 23 -6.14 -6.90 -25.89
CA ILE A 23 -6.83 -7.89 -25.05
C ILE A 23 -8.32 -7.58 -24.93
N SER A 24 -8.70 -6.31 -24.76
CA SER A 24 -10.10 -5.88 -24.72
C SER A 24 -10.84 -6.21 -26.02
N ILE A 25 -10.21 -5.97 -27.18
CA ILE A 25 -10.79 -6.31 -28.48
C ILE A 25 -10.99 -7.82 -28.62
N LEU A 26 -9.96 -8.61 -28.30
CA LEU A 26 -10.03 -10.08 -28.37
C LEU A 26 -11.10 -10.64 -27.42
N THR A 27 -11.21 -10.07 -26.22
CA THR A 27 -12.23 -10.44 -25.23
C THR A 27 -13.63 -10.13 -25.76
N ALA A 28 -13.85 -8.95 -26.33
CA ALA A 28 -15.12 -8.57 -26.93
C ALA A 28 -15.51 -9.49 -28.10
N ILE A 29 -14.57 -9.82 -28.98
CA ILE A 29 -14.80 -10.77 -30.08
C ILE A 29 -15.17 -12.16 -29.54
N SER A 30 -14.46 -12.64 -28.53
CA SER A 30 -14.72 -13.95 -27.92
C SER A 30 -16.12 -14.02 -27.28
N ILE A 31 -16.49 -12.97 -26.54
CA ILE A 31 -17.83 -12.86 -25.93
C ILE A 31 -18.91 -12.79 -27.01
N ASN A 32 -18.68 -12.04 -28.09
CA ASN A 32 -19.66 -11.90 -29.18
C ASN A 32 -19.89 -13.24 -29.91
N ARG A 33 -18.84 -14.05 -30.08
CA ARG A 33 -18.93 -15.37 -30.75
C ARG A 33 -19.62 -16.43 -29.89
N ARG A 34 -19.53 -16.32 -28.57
CA ARG A 34 -20.15 -17.25 -27.60
C ARG A 34 -20.98 -16.49 -26.60
N LEU A 35 -22.04 -15.84 -27.09
CA LEU A 35 -22.99 -15.14 -26.23
C LEU A 35 -23.64 -16.15 -25.29
N PRO A 36 -23.39 -16.07 -23.97
CA PRO A 36 -24.03 -16.96 -23.03
C PRO A 36 -25.55 -16.77 -23.07
N SER A 37 -26.28 -17.84 -22.81
CA SER A 37 -27.73 -17.75 -22.67
C SER A 37 -28.09 -16.88 -21.47
N THR A 38 -29.28 -16.28 -21.49
CA THR A 38 -29.77 -15.47 -20.36
C THR A 38 -29.71 -16.23 -19.04
N ASN A 39 -30.00 -17.53 -19.06
CA ASN A 39 -29.91 -18.39 -17.87
C ASN A 39 -28.47 -18.57 -17.39
N GLN A 40 -27.50 -18.75 -18.30
CA GLN A 40 -26.08 -18.82 -17.94
C GLN A 40 -25.58 -17.52 -17.33
N ILE A 41 -25.97 -16.37 -17.89
CA ILE A 41 -25.64 -15.04 -17.35
C ILE A 41 -26.21 -14.91 -15.93
N ARG A 42 -27.50 -15.23 -15.76
CA ARG A 42 -28.19 -15.17 -14.46
C ARG A 42 -27.52 -16.07 -13.43
N SER A 43 -27.24 -17.33 -13.77
CA SER A 43 -26.54 -18.27 -12.88
C SER A 43 -25.15 -17.75 -12.50
N GLY A 44 -24.40 -17.17 -13.44
CA GLY A 44 -23.10 -16.56 -13.15
C GLY A 44 -23.18 -15.43 -12.13
N PHE A 45 -24.15 -14.51 -12.29
CA PHE A 45 -24.33 -13.42 -11.32
C PHE A 45 -24.90 -13.87 -9.97
N VAL A 46 -25.72 -14.94 -9.93
CA VAL A 46 -26.13 -15.56 -8.66
C VAL A 46 -24.93 -16.10 -7.90
N VAL A 47 -24.04 -16.82 -8.58
CA VAL A 47 -22.80 -17.34 -7.97
C VAL A 47 -21.94 -16.18 -7.48
N MET A 48 -21.78 -15.12 -8.29
CA MET A 48 -21.04 -13.92 -7.90
C MET A 48 -21.63 -13.25 -6.65
N ALA A 49 -22.97 -13.14 -6.56
CA ALA A 49 -23.65 -12.57 -5.39
C ALA A 49 -23.41 -13.39 -4.12
N ILE A 50 -23.38 -14.72 -4.23
CA ILE A 50 -23.05 -15.63 -3.11
C ILE A 50 -21.62 -15.39 -2.63
N PHE A 51 -20.66 -15.29 -3.55
CA PHE A 51 -19.26 -15.00 -3.20
C PHE A 51 -19.10 -13.61 -2.57
N GLU A 52 -19.77 -12.59 -3.10
CA GLU A 52 -19.76 -11.24 -2.53
C GLU A 52 -20.34 -11.21 -1.12
N LEU A 53 -21.49 -11.89 -0.91
CA LEU A 53 -22.08 -12.02 0.42
C LEU A 53 -21.15 -12.74 1.39
N ALA A 54 -20.54 -13.85 0.95
CA ALA A 54 -19.57 -14.58 1.75
C ALA A 54 -18.36 -13.71 2.10
N ALA A 55 -17.83 -12.92 1.16
CA ALA A 55 -16.73 -12.00 1.41
C ALA A 55 -17.11 -10.92 2.45
N ILE A 56 -18.31 -10.35 2.37
CA ILE A 56 -18.80 -9.37 3.35
C ILE A 56 -18.89 -10.01 4.73
N VAL A 57 -19.43 -11.22 4.83
CA VAL A 57 -19.60 -11.95 6.11
C VAL A 57 -18.27 -12.40 6.69
N VAL A 58 -17.32 -12.85 5.86
CA VAL A 58 -16.03 -13.38 6.31
C VAL A 58 -15.05 -12.25 6.65
N SER A 59 -15.15 -11.10 5.99
CA SER A 59 -14.20 -9.99 6.17
C SER A 59 -13.95 -9.62 7.65
N PRO A 60 -14.96 -9.49 8.54
CA PRO A 60 -14.77 -9.10 9.96
C PRO A 60 -14.03 -10.14 10.79
N PHE A 61 -14.01 -11.39 10.35
CA PHE A 61 -13.27 -12.45 11.02
C PHE A 61 -11.79 -12.47 10.63
N ILE A 62 -11.45 -11.96 9.44
CA ILE A 62 -10.07 -11.91 8.95
C ILE A 62 -9.38 -10.60 9.39
N GLN A 63 -10.10 -9.48 9.31
CA GLN A 63 -9.55 -8.16 9.60
C GLN A 63 -9.98 -7.68 10.99
N ARG A 64 -9.00 -7.45 11.89
CA ARG A 64 -9.25 -6.91 13.24
C ARG A 64 -9.83 -5.49 13.24
N GLU A 65 -9.50 -4.70 12.23
CA GLU A 65 -9.97 -3.32 12.08
C GLU A 65 -10.51 -3.12 10.67
N ILE A 66 -11.83 -3.21 10.53
CA ILE A 66 -12.51 -2.95 9.27
C ILE A 66 -12.99 -1.52 9.25
N HIS A 67 -12.51 -0.75 8.29
CA HIS A 67 -13.08 0.57 8.04
C HIS A 67 -14.55 0.40 7.61
N PRO A 68 -15.51 1.15 8.19
CA PRO A 68 -16.94 1.00 7.89
C PRO A 68 -17.33 1.16 6.40
N PHE A 69 -16.45 1.74 5.58
CA PHE A 69 -16.64 1.86 4.13
C PHE A 69 -16.53 0.53 3.38
N ILE A 70 -15.79 -0.44 3.91
CA ILE A 70 -15.61 -1.76 3.27
C ILE A 70 -16.93 -2.55 3.25
N PRO A 71 -17.63 -2.79 4.38
CA PRO A 71 -18.90 -3.53 4.36
C PRO A 71 -19.99 -2.74 3.63
N LEU A 72 -20.01 -1.40 3.74
CA LEU A 72 -20.94 -0.56 3.00
C LEU A 72 -20.72 -0.67 1.48
N GLY A 73 -19.47 -0.58 1.03
CA GLY A 73 -19.09 -0.76 -0.38
C GLY A 73 -19.45 -2.16 -0.89
N GLY A 74 -19.14 -3.19 -0.10
CA GLY A 74 -19.56 -4.56 -0.38
C GLY A 74 -21.07 -4.68 -0.58
N LEU A 75 -21.87 -4.08 0.31
CA LEU A 75 -23.33 -4.11 0.22
C LEU A 75 -23.84 -3.39 -1.03
N ILE A 76 -23.26 -2.25 -1.40
CA ILE A 76 -23.58 -1.55 -2.66
C ILE A 76 -23.31 -2.46 -3.86
N THR A 77 -22.13 -3.10 -3.91
CA THR A 77 -21.79 -4.01 -5.01
C THR A 77 -22.74 -5.21 -5.09
N LEU A 78 -23.13 -5.78 -3.94
CA LEU A 78 -24.07 -6.88 -3.85
C LEU A 78 -25.46 -6.50 -4.37
N VAL A 79 -25.97 -5.32 -3.99
CA VAL A 79 -27.26 -4.80 -4.49
C VAL A 79 -27.22 -4.66 -6.01
N LEU A 80 -26.13 -4.11 -6.56
CA LEU A 80 -25.96 -4.01 -8.01
C LEU A 80 -25.91 -5.40 -8.68
N THR A 81 -25.25 -6.39 -8.08
CA THR A 81 -25.24 -7.77 -8.57
C THR A 81 -26.63 -8.39 -8.61
N ILE A 82 -27.44 -8.16 -7.57
CA ILE A 82 -28.83 -8.63 -7.51
C ILE A 82 -29.66 -7.95 -8.61
N LEU A 83 -29.53 -6.63 -8.78
CA LEU A 83 -30.22 -5.89 -9.84
C LEU A 83 -29.83 -6.38 -11.24
N ILE A 84 -28.55 -6.65 -11.48
CA ILE A 84 -28.08 -7.26 -12.75
C ILE A 84 -28.72 -8.64 -12.94
N THR A 85 -28.77 -9.45 -11.88
CA THR A 85 -29.37 -10.80 -11.93
C THR A 85 -30.85 -10.76 -12.30
N ILE A 86 -31.61 -9.83 -11.72
CA ILE A 86 -33.06 -9.65 -12.00
C ILE A 86 -33.26 -9.14 -13.44
N ASN A 87 -32.43 -8.18 -13.87
CA ASN A 87 -32.55 -7.56 -15.20
C ASN A 87 -31.82 -8.32 -16.31
N ALA A 88 -31.24 -9.49 -16.02
CA ALA A 88 -30.48 -10.29 -16.98
C ALA A 88 -31.29 -10.68 -18.23
N GLY A 89 -32.63 -10.64 -18.16
CA GLY A 89 -33.56 -10.87 -19.26
C GLY A 89 -33.48 -9.86 -20.41
N SER A 90 -32.98 -8.65 -20.18
CA SER A 90 -32.88 -7.59 -21.19
C SER A 90 -31.44 -7.09 -21.32
N ARG A 91 -30.84 -7.32 -22.49
CA ARG A 91 -29.44 -6.93 -22.77
C ARG A 91 -29.22 -5.42 -22.71
N GLU A 92 -30.21 -4.64 -23.15
CA GLU A 92 -30.18 -3.17 -23.11
C GLU A 92 -30.10 -2.62 -21.69
N LYS A 93 -30.73 -3.31 -20.73
CA LYS A 93 -30.69 -2.95 -19.30
C LYS A 93 -29.45 -3.51 -18.60
N LEU A 94 -28.92 -4.65 -19.07
CA LEU A 94 -27.78 -5.32 -18.46
C LEU A 94 -26.48 -4.51 -18.58
N PHE A 95 -26.18 -3.99 -19.77
CA PHE A 95 -24.94 -3.25 -20.03
C PHE A 95 -24.74 -2.03 -19.11
N PRO A 96 -25.71 -1.09 -18.98
CA PRO A 96 -25.53 0.06 -18.10
C PRO A 96 -25.38 -0.35 -16.63
N LEU A 97 -26.05 -1.41 -16.17
CA LEU A 97 -25.91 -1.91 -14.80
C LEU A 97 -24.51 -2.50 -14.54
N ILE A 98 -23.94 -3.23 -15.51
CA ILE A 98 -22.56 -3.72 -15.41
C ILE A 98 -21.57 -2.55 -15.35
N MET A 99 -21.76 -1.54 -16.19
CA MET A 99 -20.93 -0.33 -16.18
C MET A 99 -21.02 0.42 -14.86
N ILE A 100 -22.22 0.61 -14.33
CA ILE A 100 -22.44 1.24 -13.01
C ILE A 100 -21.73 0.41 -11.94
N LYS A 101 -21.88 -0.92 -11.92
CA LYS A 101 -21.18 -1.78 -10.96
C LYS A 101 -19.66 -1.65 -11.05
N ALA A 102 -19.10 -1.64 -12.26
CA ALA A 102 -17.66 -1.49 -12.45
C ALA A 102 -17.15 -0.13 -11.93
N LEU A 103 -17.88 0.96 -12.22
CA LEU A 103 -17.55 2.30 -11.73
C LEU A 103 -17.69 2.42 -10.22
N SER A 104 -18.75 1.86 -9.63
CA SER A 104 -18.95 1.82 -8.19
C SER A 104 -17.84 1.05 -7.50
N LEU A 105 -17.44 -0.11 -8.04
CA LEU A 105 -16.32 -0.89 -7.51
C LEU A 105 -15.01 -0.10 -7.57
N LEU A 106 -14.70 0.56 -8.69
CA LEU A 106 -13.52 1.40 -8.83
C LEU A 106 -13.51 2.54 -7.81
N LEU A 107 -14.66 3.19 -7.61
CA LEU A 107 -14.82 4.26 -6.63
C LEU A 107 -14.60 3.76 -5.19
N ILE A 108 -15.18 2.60 -4.83
CA ILE A 108 -14.99 1.98 -3.52
C ILE A 108 -13.52 1.61 -3.29
N VAL A 109 -12.86 1.03 -4.29
CA VAL A 109 -11.43 0.72 -4.23
C VAL A 109 -10.61 1.99 -4.03
N ASN A 110 -10.91 3.07 -4.75
CA ASN A 110 -10.21 4.35 -4.57
C ASN A 110 -10.43 4.95 -3.17
N PHE A 111 -11.65 4.92 -2.64
CA PHE A 111 -11.91 5.36 -1.27
C PHE A 111 -11.20 4.49 -0.23
N TYR A 112 -11.17 3.17 -0.45
CA TYR A 112 -10.42 2.26 0.41
C TYR A 112 -8.92 2.56 0.37
N MET A 113 -8.35 2.73 -0.83
CA MET A 113 -6.94 3.08 -1.00
C MET A 113 -6.62 4.43 -0.38
N SER A 114 -7.48 5.43 -0.53
CA SER A 114 -7.30 6.75 0.10
C SER A 114 -7.41 6.69 1.63
N ALA A 115 -8.35 5.90 2.18
CA ALA A 115 -8.45 5.68 3.62
C ALA A 115 -7.24 4.89 4.16
N PHE A 116 -6.74 3.93 3.38
CA PHE A 116 -5.51 3.19 3.69
C PHE A 116 -4.29 4.11 3.65
N GLU A 117 -4.18 4.96 2.64
CA GLU A 117 -3.15 5.98 2.51
C GLU A 117 -3.16 6.94 3.71
N LEU A 118 -4.33 7.41 4.16
CA LEU A 118 -4.48 8.21 5.39
C LEU A 118 -4.00 7.48 6.66
N LYS A 119 -4.05 6.15 6.70
CA LYS A 119 -3.53 5.33 7.81
C LYS A 119 -2.02 5.06 7.68
N VAL A 120 -1.52 4.98 6.45
CA VAL A 120 -0.10 4.79 6.09
C VAL A 120 0.66 6.14 5.98
N ARG A 121 -0.04 7.25 6.20
CA ARG A 121 0.51 8.60 6.38
C ARG A 121 1.58 8.79 7.44
N PRO A 122 1.94 7.88 8.37
CA PRO A 122 3.22 8.02 9.07
C PRO A 122 4.40 8.19 8.10
N GLY A 123 4.33 7.58 6.90
CA GLY A 123 5.22 7.85 5.76
C GLY A 123 5.26 9.31 5.31
N GLU A 124 4.10 9.94 5.15
CA GLU A 124 3.97 11.34 4.74
C GLU A 124 4.29 12.33 5.88
N PHE A 125 4.02 11.96 7.15
CA PHE A 125 4.44 12.71 8.32
C PHE A 125 5.98 12.73 8.46
N TYR A 126 6.64 11.71 7.92
CA TYR A 126 8.10 11.60 7.94
C TYR A 126 8.79 12.47 6.88
N VAL A 127 8.16 12.63 5.71
CA VAL A 127 8.51 13.68 4.73
C VAL A 127 8.14 15.06 5.26
N MET A 128 7.08 15.17 6.06
CA MET A 128 6.76 16.42 6.75
C MET A 128 7.85 16.79 7.78
N LEU A 129 8.58 15.82 8.36
CA LEU A 129 9.77 16.06 9.20
C LEU A 129 11.03 16.38 8.39
N GLU A 130 11.08 16.04 7.10
CA GLU A 130 12.09 16.57 6.18
C GLU A 130 12.05 18.11 6.09
N SER A 131 10.93 18.73 6.50
CA SER A 131 10.75 20.18 6.66
C SER A 131 11.05 20.73 8.07
N ILE A 132 11.40 19.87 9.05
CA ILE A 132 11.84 20.28 10.39
C ILE A 132 13.36 20.05 10.51
N TYR A 133 14.17 20.93 9.92
CA TYR A 133 15.64 20.99 10.01
C TYR A 133 16.42 20.27 8.88
N ASP A 134 16.53 20.98 7.75
CA ASP A 134 17.79 21.21 7.04
C ASP A 134 18.68 19.97 6.75
N PRO A 135 18.66 19.42 5.52
CA PRO A 135 19.44 18.23 5.15
C PRO A 135 20.96 18.40 5.31
N ASP A 136 21.45 19.66 5.40
CA ASP A 136 22.85 19.98 5.70
C ASP A 136 23.18 19.92 7.20
N LYS A 137 22.17 19.86 8.09
CA LYS A 137 22.36 19.87 9.55
C LYS A 137 22.26 18.49 10.19
N THR A 138 21.28 17.68 9.79
CA THR A 138 21.03 16.39 10.46
C THR A 138 21.09 15.24 9.46
N PRO A 139 22.14 14.40 9.49
CA PRO A 139 22.27 13.26 8.61
C PRO A 139 21.27 12.16 9.00
N VAL A 140 20.78 11.46 7.99
CA VAL A 140 19.77 10.42 8.14
C VAL A 140 20.30 9.10 7.65
N PHE A 141 20.04 8.05 8.42
CA PHE A 141 20.56 6.71 8.18
C PHE A 141 19.49 5.63 8.39
N PHE A 142 19.68 4.50 7.70
CA PHE A 142 18.94 3.27 7.97
C PHE A 142 19.75 2.34 8.86
N TYR A 143 19.12 1.68 9.82
CA TYR A 143 19.78 0.66 10.62
C TYR A 143 19.48 -0.76 10.13
N LYS A 144 20.54 -1.52 9.81
CA LYS A 144 20.60 -2.89 9.28
C LYS A 144 19.91 -3.16 7.95
N LYS A 145 18.81 -2.49 7.65
CA LYS A 145 17.99 -2.75 6.48
C LYS A 145 17.55 -1.46 5.81
N GLU A 146 17.85 -1.37 4.52
CA GLU A 146 17.46 -0.26 3.66
C GLU A 146 15.94 -0.18 3.45
N ARG A 147 15.48 1.03 3.13
CA ARG A 147 14.10 1.36 2.82
C ARG A 147 14.04 2.23 1.57
N GLU A 148 13.75 1.57 0.44
CA GLU A 148 13.64 2.20 -0.88
C GLU A 148 12.53 3.26 -0.92
N ASP A 149 11.46 3.05 -0.16
CA ASP A 149 10.35 4.01 -0.06
C ASP A 149 10.79 5.31 0.60
N LEU A 150 11.56 5.24 1.69
CA LEU A 150 12.12 6.43 2.34
C LEU A 150 13.11 7.16 1.43
N VAL A 151 13.96 6.46 0.68
CA VAL A 151 14.87 7.08 -0.32
C VAL A 151 14.09 7.80 -1.41
N PHE A 152 13.01 7.18 -1.90
CA PHE A 152 12.16 7.74 -2.95
C PHE A 152 11.49 9.05 -2.50
N TYR A 153 10.92 9.05 -1.29
CA TYR A 153 10.21 10.22 -0.77
C TYR A 153 11.15 11.31 -0.24
N ALA A 154 12.32 10.94 0.28
CA ALA A 154 13.29 11.88 0.84
C ALA A 154 14.18 12.56 -0.22
N HIS A 155 14.07 12.14 -1.48
CA HIS A 155 14.89 12.62 -2.59
C HIS A 155 16.43 12.61 -2.34
N ARG A 156 16.92 11.74 -1.45
CA ARG A 156 18.35 11.62 -1.10
C ARG A 156 18.79 10.19 -0.91
N CYS A 157 20.07 9.94 -1.16
CA CYS A 157 20.69 8.65 -0.86
C CYS A 157 20.92 8.54 0.65
N ILE A 158 20.29 7.56 1.29
CA ILE A 158 20.40 7.30 2.72
C ILE A 158 21.27 6.07 2.91
N SER A 159 22.35 6.20 3.70
CA SER A 159 23.28 5.09 3.94
C SER A 159 22.75 4.12 5.00
N VAL A 160 23.13 2.84 4.88
CA VAL A 160 22.74 1.79 5.83
C VAL A 160 23.88 1.52 6.81
N LEU A 161 23.61 1.73 8.09
CA LEU A 161 24.50 1.38 9.20
C LEU A 161 24.15 -0.03 9.70
N LYS A 162 25.12 -0.94 9.71
CA LYS A 162 24.89 -2.37 9.98
C LYS A 162 24.94 -2.71 11.46
N ASN A 163 25.80 -2.03 12.21
CA ASN A 163 26.12 -2.34 13.59
C ASN A 163 26.11 -1.08 14.48
N PRO A 164 25.97 -1.22 15.81
CA PRO A 164 25.98 -0.08 16.73
C PRO A 164 27.26 0.75 16.67
N ASP A 165 28.42 0.15 16.37
CA ASP A 165 29.70 0.85 16.26
C ASP A 165 29.72 1.85 15.09
N GLU A 166 29.04 1.53 13.99
CA GLU A 166 28.88 2.46 12.86
C GLU A 166 28.00 3.65 13.25
N VAL A 167 26.95 3.42 14.05
CA VAL A 167 26.10 4.50 14.60
C VAL A 167 26.90 5.43 15.50
N ARG A 168 27.79 4.89 16.36
CA ARG A 168 28.69 5.71 17.20
C ARG A 168 29.64 6.55 16.36
N LYS A 169 30.22 5.96 15.31
CA LYS A 169 31.14 6.65 14.42
C LYS A 169 30.48 7.84 13.72
N GLU A 170 29.23 7.69 13.27
CA GLU A 170 28.50 8.81 12.65
C GLU A 170 28.10 9.88 13.68
N LEU A 171 27.76 9.50 14.91
CA LEU A 171 27.53 10.44 16.03
C LEU A 171 28.78 11.19 16.50
N ASP A 172 29.99 10.69 16.21
CA ASP A 172 31.22 11.43 16.47
C ASP A 172 31.44 12.55 15.44
N ASN A 173 30.87 12.41 14.24
CA ASN A 173 30.96 13.37 13.14
C ASN A 173 29.80 14.37 13.10
N SER A 174 28.71 14.12 13.85
CA SER A 174 27.50 14.94 13.84
C SER A 174 26.91 15.05 15.26
N GLU A 175 26.41 16.23 15.64
CA GLU A 175 25.85 16.44 16.98
C GLU A 175 24.58 15.61 17.23
N GLU A 176 23.84 15.37 16.15
CA GLU A 176 22.56 14.66 16.12
C GLU A 176 22.48 13.84 14.83
N ILE A 177 21.84 12.67 14.88
CA ILE A 177 21.48 11.89 13.69
C ILE A 177 20.03 11.41 13.80
N LEU A 178 19.34 11.27 12.65
CA LEU A 178 18.08 10.54 12.58
C LEU A 178 18.33 9.11 12.10
N LEU A 179 17.86 8.15 12.87
CA LEU A 179 18.04 6.73 12.58
C LEU A 179 16.68 6.03 12.44
N TYR A 180 16.40 5.50 11.26
CA TYR A 180 15.28 4.59 11.06
C TYR A 180 15.68 3.17 11.51
N VAL A 181 14.89 2.58 12.40
CA VAL A 181 15.12 1.25 12.96
C VAL A 181 13.82 0.46 13.06
N ARG A 182 13.89 -0.85 12.81
CA ARG A 182 12.73 -1.74 13.01
C ARG A 182 12.57 -2.05 14.49
N THR A 183 11.33 -2.31 14.92
CA THR A 183 11.03 -2.68 16.32
C THR A 183 11.91 -3.82 16.84
N ASN A 184 12.17 -4.84 16.02
CA ASN A 184 12.99 -6.00 16.41
C ASN A 184 14.48 -5.68 16.61
N ASP A 185 14.96 -4.57 16.05
CA ASP A 185 16.36 -4.17 16.09
C ASP A 185 16.64 -3.13 17.20
N MET A 186 15.60 -2.62 17.87
CA MET A 186 15.68 -1.62 18.95
C MET A 186 16.60 -2.02 20.10
N ASP A 187 16.60 -3.30 20.49
CA ASP A 187 17.40 -3.79 21.62
C ASP A 187 18.90 -3.65 21.40
N SER A 188 19.35 -3.63 20.14
CA SER A 188 20.77 -3.45 19.80
C SER A 188 21.26 -2.01 19.95
N LEU A 189 20.34 -1.06 20.14
CA LEU A 189 20.63 0.37 20.36
C LEU A 189 20.47 0.78 21.83
N ARG A 190 20.46 -0.19 22.76
CA ARG A 190 20.47 0.11 24.20
C ARG A 190 21.79 0.80 24.58
N GLY A 191 21.70 2.02 25.10
CA GLY A 191 22.86 2.82 25.55
C GLY A 191 23.13 4.09 24.72
N PHE A 192 22.39 4.32 23.63
CA PHE A 192 22.38 5.60 22.93
C PHE A 192 21.45 6.61 23.61
N ASN A 193 21.78 7.90 23.51
CA ASN A 193 20.94 8.99 24.01
C ASN A 193 19.84 9.30 22.99
N ILE A 194 18.67 8.69 23.18
CA ILE A 194 17.52 8.84 22.28
C ILE A 194 16.60 9.93 22.85
N GLN A 195 16.47 11.06 22.14
CA GLN A 195 15.63 12.19 22.56
C GLN A 195 14.17 11.96 22.20
N GLU A 196 13.91 11.64 20.93
CA GLU A 196 12.56 11.39 20.43
C GLU A 196 12.43 9.99 19.80
N ARG A 197 11.25 9.39 19.98
CA ARG A 197 10.87 8.11 19.38
C ARG A 197 9.56 8.27 18.63
N ILE A 198 9.66 8.36 17.31
CA ILE A 198 8.52 8.56 16.45
C ILE A 198 8.12 7.19 15.86
N PRO A 199 6.94 6.65 16.19
CA PRO A 199 6.48 5.40 15.59
C PRO A 199 6.31 5.58 14.08
N PHE A 200 6.81 4.62 13.32
CA PHE A 200 6.76 4.62 11.87
C PHE A 200 6.42 3.22 11.36
N ASP A 201 5.18 3.08 10.89
CA ASP A 201 4.73 1.85 10.25
C ASP A 201 4.99 1.93 8.74
N ASP A 202 5.55 0.88 8.18
CA ASP A 202 5.79 0.83 6.74
C ASP A 202 4.54 0.50 5.92
N ILE A 203 4.62 0.79 4.61
CA ILE A 203 3.58 0.45 3.64
C ILE A 203 3.31 -1.07 3.59
N SER A 204 4.27 -1.89 4.03
CA SER A 204 4.14 -3.34 4.18
C SER A 204 3.55 -3.78 5.53
N GLY A 205 3.12 -2.84 6.40
CA GLY A 205 2.58 -3.10 7.73
C GLY A 205 3.60 -3.57 8.78
N ARG A 206 4.90 -3.32 8.56
CA ARG A 206 5.97 -3.62 9.51
C ARG A 206 6.27 -2.38 10.34
N ASN A 207 6.24 -2.58 11.64
CA ASN A 207 6.42 -1.51 12.61
C ASN A 207 7.92 -1.19 12.76
N GLY A 208 8.21 0.11 12.83
CA GLY A 208 9.53 0.65 13.10
C GLY A 208 9.42 1.96 13.88
N PHE A 209 10.58 2.55 14.13
CA PHE A 209 10.73 3.81 14.80
C PHE A 209 11.74 4.65 14.05
N ILE A 210 11.53 5.95 14.09
CA ILE A 210 12.59 6.90 13.89
C ILE A 210 13.05 7.40 15.24
N LEU A 211 14.37 7.32 15.41
CA LEU A 211 15.05 7.76 16.59
C LEU A 211 15.84 9.01 16.26
N GLU A 212 15.61 10.04 17.06
CA GLU A 212 16.52 11.17 17.16
C GLU A 212 17.60 10.80 18.19
N ILE A 213 18.84 10.67 17.74
CA ILE A 213 19.96 10.28 18.59
C ILE A 213 20.94 11.44 18.67
N GLU A 214 21.17 11.93 19.88
CA GLU A 214 22.14 12.99 20.14
C GLU A 214 23.46 12.42 20.68
N ARG A 215 24.55 13.12 20.39
CA ARG A 215 25.85 12.84 21.02
C ARG A 215 25.77 13.02 22.52
N ASN A 216 26.22 12.02 23.27
CA ASN A 216 26.20 12.04 24.73
C ASN A 216 27.18 13.12 25.24
N LYS A 217 26.67 14.27 25.71
CA LYS A 217 27.46 15.34 26.35
C LYS A 217 27.89 14.89 27.76
N LYS A 218 28.79 13.92 27.88
CA LYS A 218 29.44 13.57 29.15
C LYS A 218 30.95 13.72 29.06
N SER A 219 31.43 14.70 29.84
CA SER A 219 32.80 14.98 30.32
C SER A 219 33.90 15.20 29.28
N VAL A 220 33.85 16.34 28.59
CA VAL A 220 35.09 17.09 28.26
C VAL A 220 35.35 18.03 29.43
N ASN A 221 35.77 17.46 30.56
CA ASN A 221 36.36 18.13 31.71
C ASN A 221 36.83 17.02 32.65
N GLU A 222 37.93 16.39 32.27
CA GLU A 222 38.94 15.79 33.15
C GLU A 222 40.29 15.83 32.44
#